data_AF-A0A4R2B459-F1
#
_entry.id   AF-A0A4R2B459-F1
#
_cell.length_a   1.000
_cell.length_b   1.000
_cell.length_c   1.000
_cell.angle_alpha   90.00
_cell.angle_beta   90.00
_cell.angle_gamma   90.00
#
_symmetry.space_group_name_H-M   'P 1'
#
loop_
_entity.id
_entity.type
_entity.pdbx_description
1 polymer ?
#
loop_
_entity_poly.entity_id
_entity_poly.type
_entity_poly.pdbx_seq_one_letter_code
_entity_poly.pdbx_strand_id
1 'polypeptide(L)'
;MSTYFYIYTVFQPLLTLKNNPYLFWPVYLEHSTEALHILKIIGRNEVNTVGILDAYNEWKNSRYQRHLSDMKEQDKCPDCFGRGYYIYPANEFVYNVNPHDCPGCNGTGTYTEWESLK
;
A
#
# COMPACT_ATOMS: atom_id res chain seq x y z
N MET A 1 36.00 11.40 30.20
CA MET A 1 35.70 10.15 29.48
C MET A 1 34.25 9.68 29.72
N SER A 2 33.23 10.55 29.60
CA SER A 2 31.83 10.15 29.92
C SER A 2 30.75 10.92 29.15
N THR A 3 31.03 11.34 27.91
CA THR A 3 30.03 12.00 27.03
C THR A 3 30.00 11.43 25.61
N TYR A 4 31.08 10.78 25.16
CA TYR A 4 31.16 10.17 23.82
C TYR A 4 30.38 8.84 23.67
N PHE A 5 30.02 8.18 24.78
CA PHE A 5 29.30 6.90 24.75
C PHE A 5 27.78 7.05 24.60
N TYR A 6 27.22 8.22 24.94
CA TYR A 6 25.76 8.43 24.95
C TYR A 6 25.17 8.77 23.57
N ILE A 7 26.01 9.15 22.60
CA ILE A 7 25.57 9.56 21.26
C ILE A 7 25.39 8.33 20.34
N TYR A 8 26.14 7.25 20.58
CA TYR A 8 26.12 6.05 19.74
C TYR A 8 24.93 5.11 19.99
N THR A 9 24.22 5.22 21.11
CA THR A 9 23.07 4.36 21.42
C THR A 9 21.72 4.93 20.96
N VAL A 10 21.67 6.19 20.53
CA VAL A 10 20.43 6.84 20.06
C VAL A 10 20.36 6.92 18.53
N PHE A 11 21.50 6.76 17.84
CA PHE A 11 21.60 6.89 16.38
C PHE A 11 21.64 5.56 15.63
N GLN A 12 21.02 4.52 16.18
CA GLN A 12 21.00 3.18 15.57
C GLN A 12 19.64 2.50 15.67
N PRO A 13 18.58 3.14 15.14
CA PRO A 13 17.67 2.40 14.28
C PRO A 13 17.23 3.27 13.08
N LEU A 14 18.17 3.73 12.25
CA LEU A 14 17.88 4.44 11.00
C LEU A 14 18.48 3.74 9.77
N LEU A 15 18.83 2.46 9.91
CA LEU A 15 19.37 1.61 8.84
C LEU A 15 18.48 0.40 8.53
N THR A 16 17.32 0.25 9.18
CA THR A 16 16.35 -0.82 8.94
C THR A 16 15.07 -0.36 8.23
N LEU A 17 15.07 0.82 7.62
CA LEU A 17 13.95 1.35 6.83
C LEU A 17 14.20 1.35 5.30
N LYS A 18 15.32 0.80 4.82
CA LYS A 18 15.58 0.72 3.37
C LYS A 18 14.81 -0.39 2.64
N ASN A 19 14.16 -1.32 3.36
CA ASN A 19 13.50 -2.48 2.75
C ASN A 19 12.00 -2.57 3.06
N ASN A 20 11.37 -1.48 3.49
CA ASN A 20 9.94 -1.51 3.81
C ASN A 20 9.15 -0.53 2.90
N PRO A 21 8.55 -1.02 1.79
CA PRO A 21 7.75 -0.20 0.87
C PRO A 21 6.37 0.20 1.42
N TYR A 22 6.14 0.04 2.74
CA TYR A 22 4.86 0.34 3.40
C TYR A 22 4.86 1.62 4.23
N LEU A 23 5.96 2.37 4.32
CA LEU A 23 5.92 3.70 4.92
C LEU A 23 6.20 4.78 3.88
N PHE A 24 5.19 5.63 3.72
CA PHE A 24 5.24 6.98 3.16
C PHE A 24 5.05 7.10 1.63
N TRP A 25 3.79 7.07 1.20
CA TRP A 25 3.35 7.93 0.11
C TRP A 25 2.45 9.03 0.71
N PRO A 26 2.65 10.31 0.38
CA PRO A 26 1.91 11.37 1.04
C PRO A 26 0.53 11.51 0.41
N VAL A 27 -0.50 11.19 1.19
CA VAL A 27 -1.79 11.87 1.12
C VAL A 27 -1.58 13.25 1.73
N TYR A 28 -0.87 14.13 1.03
CA TYR A 28 -0.70 15.55 1.39
C TYR A 28 -0.35 16.31 0.13
N LEU A 29 -1.38 16.76 -0.58
CA LEU A 29 -1.27 17.68 -1.71
C LEU A 29 -2.01 18.96 -1.32
N GLU A 30 -1.63 19.54 -0.18
CA GLU A 30 -2.04 20.88 0.22
C GLU A 30 -0.85 21.63 0.81
N HIS A 31 -0.51 22.75 0.17
CA HIS A 31 0.33 23.84 0.66
C HIS A 31 1.78 23.51 1.08
N SER A 32 2.71 23.55 0.13
CA SER A 32 3.99 24.23 0.41
C SER A 32 4.68 24.66 -0.89
N THR A 33 5.08 25.93 -0.94
CA THR A 33 5.94 26.54 -1.96
C THR A 33 7.38 26.00 -1.93
N GLU A 34 7.66 24.93 -1.17
CA GLU A 34 8.99 24.32 -1.04
C GLU A 34 9.29 23.26 -2.12
N ALA A 35 8.29 22.78 -2.85
CA ALA A 35 8.48 21.84 -3.95
C ALA A 35 9.39 22.38 -5.08
N LEU A 36 9.39 23.71 -5.28
CA LEU A 36 10.23 24.37 -6.28
C LEU A 36 11.74 24.35 -5.94
N HIS A 37 12.11 24.24 -4.66
CA HIS A 37 13.52 24.20 -4.26
C HIS A 37 14.14 22.81 -4.40
N ILE A 38 13.35 21.74 -4.17
CA ILE A 38 13.81 20.36 -4.34
C ILE A 38 13.99 20.03 -5.82
N LEU A 39 13.11 20.51 -6.70
CA LEU A 39 13.18 20.29 -8.15
C LEU A 39 14.44 20.90 -8.82
N LYS A 40 15.01 21.97 -8.25
CA LYS A 40 16.26 22.59 -8.74
C LYS A 40 17.51 21.74 -8.49
N ILE A 41 17.51 20.89 -7.47
CA ILE A 41 18.69 20.06 -7.10
C ILE A 41 18.83 18.83 -8.00
N ILE A 42 17.73 18.35 -8.59
CA ILE A 42 17.70 17.08 -9.34
C ILE A 42 17.81 17.26 -10.87
N GLY A 43 18.04 18.48 -11.37
CA GLY A 43 18.30 18.75 -12.79
C GLY A 43 17.22 18.26 -13.77
N ARG A 44 15.99 17.96 -13.32
CA ARG A 44 14.88 17.58 -14.20
C ARG A 44 14.01 18.81 -14.48
N ASN A 45 14.20 19.42 -15.64
CA ASN A 45 13.35 20.48 -16.16
C ASN A 45 12.20 19.98 -17.04
N GLU A 46 11.88 18.67 -17.03
CA GLU A 46 10.72 18.14 -17.75
C GLU A 46 10.04 17.05 -16.92
N VAL A 47 8.81 17.33 -16.49
CA VAL A 47 7.89 16.32 -15.96
C VAL A 47 7.23 15.65 -17.15
N ASN A 48 7.75 14.51 -17.61
CA ASN A 48 7.05 13.72 -18.61
C ASN A 48 5.85 13.03 -17.94
N THR A 49 4.64 13.52 -18.20
CA THR A 49 3.42 13.01 -17.58
C THR A 49 3.22 11.51 -17.86
N VAL A 50 3.65 11.04 -19.03
CA VAL A 50 3.64 9.61 -19.42
C VAL A 50 4.49 8.76 -18.46
N GLY A 51 5.73 9.18 -18.15
CA GLY A 51 6.63 8.39 -17.31
C GLY A 51 6.22 8.27 -15.84
N ILE A 52 5.55 9.29 -15.29
CA ILE A 52 5.04 9.24 -13.92
C ILE A 52 3.77 8.39 -13.82
N LEU A 53 2.89 8.47 -14.82
CA LEU A 53 1.70 7.61 -14.88
C LEU A 53 2.09 6.14 -15.05
N ASP A 54 3.10 5.85 -15.86
CA ASP A 54 3.64 4.50 -16.04
C ASP A 54 4.25 3.97 -14.75
N ALA A 55 5.08 4.78 -14.07
CA ALA A 55 5.64 4.40 -12.77
C ALA A 55 4.57 4.17 -11.69
N TYR A 56 3.50 4.97 -11.68
CA TYR A 56 2.35 4.78 -10.79
C TYR A 56 1.63 3.46 -11.07
N ASN A 57 1.37 3.16 -12.35
CA ASN A 57 0.70 1.93 -12.77
C ASN A 57 1.56 0.69 -12.44
N GLU A 58 2.87 0.76 -12.65
CA GLU A 58 3.80 -0.31 -12.30
C GLU A 58 3.84 -0.57 -10.78
N TRP A 59 3.91 0.49 -9.98
CA TRP A 59 3.82 0.39 -8.52
C TRP A 59 2.48 -0.23 -8.08
N LYS A 60 1.37 0.19 -8.67
CA LYS A 60 0.03 -0.31 -8.34
C LYS A 60 -0.10 -1.79 -8.68
N ASN A 61 0.37 -2.17 -9.87
CA ASN A 61 0.32 -3.54 -10.35
C ASN A 61 1.24 -4.45 -9.53
N SER A 62 2.47 -4.05 -9.25
CA SER A 62 3.40 -4.85 -8.45
C SER A 62 2.87 -5.11 -7.03
N ARG A 63 2.25 -4.12 -6.40
CA ARG A 63 1.60 -4.27 -5.10
C ARG A 63 0.40 -5.21 -5.15
N TYR A 64 -0.42 -5.10 -6.20
CA TYR A 64 -1.57 -5.99 -6.40
C TYR A 64 -1.12 -7.45 -6.61
N GLN A 65 -0.12 -7.68 -7.46
CA GLN A 65 0.42 -9.03 -7.70
C GLN A 65 1.02 -9.63 -6.43
N ARG A 66 1.73 -8.82 -5.63
CA ARG A 66 2.26 -9.26 -4.34
C ARG A 66 1.14 -9.63 -3.35
N HIS A 67 0.09 -8.81 -3.26
CA HIS A 67 -1.06 -9.14 -2.42
C HIS A 67 -1.70 -10.46 -2.86
N LEU A 68 -1.88 -10.67 -4.16
CA LEU A 68 -2.41 -11.92 -4.68
C LEU A 68 -1.51 -13.12 -4.37
N SER A 69 -0.18 -13.00 -4.52
CA SER A 69 0.73 -14.10 -4.18
C SER A 69 0.68 -14.44 -2.70
N ASP A 70 0.72 -13.42 -1.83
CA ASP A 70 0.70 -13.61 -0.37
C ASP A 70 -0.61 -14.25 0.10
N MET A 71 -1.74 -13.90 -0.53
CA MET A 71 -3.05 -14.48 -0.25
C MET A 71 -3.19 -15.90 -0.81
N LYS A 72 -2.62 -16.17 -2.00
CA LYS A 72 -2.58 -17.50 -2.59
C LYS A 72 -1.79 -18.49 -1.74
N GLU A 73 -0.62 -18.07 -1.23
CA GLU A 73 0.21 -18.89 -0.33
C GLU A 73 -0.53 -19.26 0.97
N GLN A 74 -1.46 -18.41 1.41
CA GLN A 74 -2.25 -18.63 2.62
C GLN A 74 -3.61 -19.27 2.35
N ASP A 75 -3.95 -19.58 1.09
CA ASP A 75 -5.29 -19.99 0.63
C ASP A 75 -6.42 -19.08 1.15
N LYS A 76 -6.19 -17.77 1.15
CA LYS A 76 -7.16 -16.78 1.60
C LYS A 76 -7.70 -15.96 0.44
N CYS A 77 -8.99 -15.64 0.49
CA CYS A 77 -9.61 -14.71 -0.44
C CYS A 77 -8.97 -13.31 -0.27
N PRO A 78 -8.44 -12.69 -1.35
CA PRO A 78 -7.79 -11.40 -1.30
C PRO A 78 -8.74 -10.22 -1.05
N ASP A 79 -10.05 -10.39 -1.27
CA ASP A 79 -11.05 -9.34 -1.08
C ASP A 79 -11.50 -9.24 0.38
N CYS A 80 -11.69 -10.37 1.08
CA CYS A 80 -12.09 -10.40 2.49
C CYS A 80 -10.96 -10.77 3.46
N PHE A 81 -9.74 -11.00 2.97
CA PHE A 81 -8.59 -11.48 3.74
C PHE A 81 -8.84 -12.80 4.48
N GLY A 82 -9.64 -13.68 3.89
CA GLY A 82 -9.98 -14.98 4.49
C GLY A 82 -11.12 -14.97 5.51
N ARG A 83 -11.87 -13.87 5.63
CA ARG A 83 -12.97 -13.76 6.61
C ARG A 83 -14.30 -14.35 6.12
N GLY A 84 -14.51 -14.42 4.81
CA GLY A 84 -15.79 -14.81 4.20
C GLY A 84 -16.82 -13.67 4.11
N TYR A 85 -16.61 -12.54 4.79
CA TYR A 85 -17.53 -11.40 4.80
C TYR A 85 -16.77 -10.08 4.76
N TYR A 86 -17.44 -8.98 4.42
CA TYR A 86 -16.84 -7.64 4.46
C TYR A 86 -17.01 -7.00 5.83
N ILE A 87 -15.91 -6.56 6.44
CA ILE A 87 -15.95 -5.61 7.55
C ILE A 87 -16.06 -4.22 6.94
N TYR A 88 -17.20 -3.92 6.32
CA TYR A 88 -17.49 -2.54 5.92
C TYR A 88 -18.30 -1.89 7.04
N PRO A 89 -17.85 -0.77 7.64
CA PRO A 89 -18.72 -0.01 8.52
C PRO A 89 -19.88 0.48 7.66
N ALA A 90 -21.10 0.06 7.98
CA ALA A 90 -22.30 0.44 7.25
C ALA A 90 -22.34 1.97 7.13
N ASN A 91 -22.05 2.47 5.94
CA ASN A 91 -22.12 3.88 5.61
C ASN A 91 -23.22 4.08 4.57
N GLU A 92 -23.65 5.33 4.43
CA GLU A 92 -24.70 5.74 3.51
C GLU A 92 -24.36 5.55 2.02
N PHE A 93 -23.22 4.95 1.68
CA PHE A 93 -22.85 4.67 0.28
C PHE A 93 -22.82 3.17 -0.03
N VAL A 94 -23.13 2.29 0.95
CA VAL A 94 -23.12 0.83 0.79
C VAL A 94 -24.56 0.31 0.83
N TYR A 95 -25.30 0.55 -0.25
CA TYR A 95 -26.69 0.11 -0.38
C TYR A 95 -26.83 -1.31 -0.94
N ASN A 96 -25.83 -1.79 -1.69
CA ASN A 96 -25.97 -2.97 -2.56
C ASN A 96 -25.01 -4.11 -2.23
N VAL A 97 -24.38 -4.09 -1.05
CA VAL A 97 -23.44 -5.14 -0.64
C VAL A 97 -23.92 -5.69 0.69
N ASN A 98 -24.33 -6.96 0.70
CA ASN A 98 -24.66 -7.63 1.94
C ASN A 98 -23.38 -7.69 2.80
N PRO A 99 -23.29 -7.01 3.96
CA PRO A 99 -22.07 -6.99 4.76
C PRO A 99 -21.68 -8.40 5.27
N HIS A 100 -22.66 -9.30 5.31
CA HIS A 100 -22.49 -10.66 5.81
C HIS A 100 -21.82 -11.62 4.83
N ASP A 101 -21.72 -11.26 3.55
CA ASP A 101 -21.17 -12.12 2.52
C ASP A 101 -20.08 -11.39 1.71
N CYS A 102 -18.99 -12.08 1.42
CA CYS A 102 -18.01 -11.60 0.44
C CYS A 102 -18.41 -12.10 -0.96
N PRO A 103 -18.76 -11.23 -1.91
CA PRO A 103 -19.12 -11.60 -3.29
C PRO A 103 -17.93 -12.17 -4.05
N GLY A 104 -16.71 -11.86 -3.62
CA GLY A 104 -15.49 -12.37 -4.24
C GLY A 104 -15.21 -13.85 -3.94
N CYS A 105 -15.75 -14.41 -2.85
CA CYS A 105 -15.53 -15.82 -2.50
C CYS A 105 -16.80 -16.50 -1.99
N ASN A 106 -17.97 -15.92 -2.27
CA ASN A 106 -19.28 -16.41 -1.86
C ASN A 106 -19.36 -16.90 -0.38
N GLY A 107 -18.77 -16.15 0.55
CA GLY A 107 -18.79 -16.53 1.97
C GLY A 107 -17.69 -17.49 2.45
N THR A 108 -16.96 -18.16 1.55
CA THR A 108 -16.00 -19.22 1.93
C THR A 108 -14.71 -18.69 2.55
N GLY A 109 -14.22 -17.55 2.04
CA GLY A 109 -12.95 -16.96 2.44
C GLY A 109 -11.72 -17.62 1.83
N THR A 110 -11.84 -18.56 0.89
CA THR A 110 -10.67 -19.25 0.31
C THR A 110 -10.17 -18.57 -0.96
N TYR A 111 -8.88 -18.76 -1.28
CA TYR A 111 -8.32 -18.25 -2.54
C TYR A 111 -8.89 -19.03 -3.73
N THR A 112 -9.05 -20.34 -3.58
CA THR A 112 -9.55 -21.22 -4.65
C THR A 112 -10.95 -20.84 -5.12
N GLU A 113 -11.87 -20.58 -4.19
CA GLU A 113 -13.23 -20.13 -4.54
C GLU A 113 -13.18 -18.77 -5.23
N TRP A 114 -12.33 -17.87 -4.73
CA TRP A 114 -12.13 -16.55 -5.33
C TRP A 114 -11.60 -16.61 -6.76
N GLU A 115 -10.65 -17.52 -7.04
CA GLU A 115 -10.11 -17.76 -8.38
C GLU A 115 -11.18 -18.35 -9.33
N SER A 116 -12.14 -19.11 -8.80
CA SER A 116 -13.22 -19.73 -9.59
C SER A 116 -14.33 -18.77 -10.02
N LEU A 117 -14.49 -17.65 -9.30
CA LEU A 117 -15.53 -16.64 -9.52
C LEU A 117 -15.06 -15.48 -10.43
N LYS A 118 -13.79 -15.51 -10.88
CA LYS A 118 -13.15 -14.50 -11.72
C LYS A 118 -13.15 -14.90 -13.20
#